data_AF-R4QVU6-F1
#
_entry.id   AF-R4QVU6-F1
#
_cell.length_a   1.000
_cell.length_b   1.000
_cell.length_c   1.000
_cell.angle_alpha   90.00
_cell.angle_beta   90.00
_cell.angle_gamma   90.00
#
_symmetry.space_group_name_H-M   'P 1'
#
loop_
_entity.id
_entity.type
_entity.pdbx_description
1 polymer ?
#
loop_
_entity_poly.entity_id
_entity_poly.type
_entity_poly.pdbx_seq_one_letter_code
_entity_poly.pdbx_strand_id
1 'polypeptide(L)'
;AEDYGKLSRSCGNCKDNGGPRNVIVENSVAVDGGVLCGINTNYGDTCKVINSCQDKGKYCDRYEGNSSGKEPTKIGSGPDGKYCTVTGST
;
A
#
# COMPACT_ATOMS: atom_id res chain seq x y z
N ALA A 1 -9.23 -5.28 -11.16
CA ALA A 1 -8.12 -4.52 -11.77
C ALA A 1 -7.14 -5.54 -12.33
N GLU A 2 -6.65 -5.32 -13.54
CA GLU A 2 -5.79 -6.25 -14.27
C GLU A 2 -4.55 -5.50 -14.78
N ASP A 3 -3.41 -6.19 -14.90
CA ASP A 3 -2.15 -5.69 -15.48
C ASP A 3 -1.65 -4.34 -14.92
N TYR A 4 -1.62 -4.17 -13.60
CA TYR A 4 -1.27 -2.91 -12.95
C TYR A 4 0.06 -2.96 -12.20
N GLY A 5 0.74 -1.81 -12.05
CA GLY A 5 1.98 -1.72 -11.26
C GLY A 5 1.74 -1.66 -9.76
N LYS A 6 0.96 -0.69 -9.30
CA LYS A 6 0.38 -0.59 -7.95
C LYS A 6 -1.02 0.00 -8.07
N LEU A 7 -2.00 -0.56 -7.39
CA LEU A 7 -3.37 -0.03 -7.47
C LEU A 7 -3.48 1.35 -6.79
N SER A 8 -2.80 1.54 -5.67
CA SER A 8 -2.70 2.83 -4.97
C SER A 8 -1.31 3.05 -4.36
N ARG A 9 -0.81 4.28 -4.38
CA ARG A 9 0.46 4.66 -3.76
C ARG A 9 0.36 6.02 -3.10
N SER A 10 0.53 6.06 -1.78
CA SER A 10 0.80 7.31 -1.07
C SER A 10 2.05 7.96 -1.64
N CYS A 11 1.98 9.24 -1.98
CA CYS A 11 3.15 9.94 -2.51
C CYS A 11 4.33 9.80 -1.55
N GLY A 12 5.43 9.25 -2.05
CA GLY A 12 6.56 8.91 -1.20
C GLY A 12 7.58 10.03 -1.03
N ASN A 13 7.66 10.95 -1.99
CA ASN A 13 8.70 11.97 -2.08
C ASN A 13 8.18 13.34 -2.55
N CYS A 14 6.87 13.60 -2.39
CA CYS A 14 6.27 14.89 -2.76
C CYS A 14 6.90 16.04 -1.98
N LYS A 15 6.89 17.24 -2.56
CA LYS A 15 7.17 18.46 -1.80
C LYS A 15 6.15 18.60 -0.67
N ASP A 16 6.61 19.05 0.51
CA ASP A 16 5.78 19.21 1.71
C ASP A 16 5.00 17.93 2.06
N ASN A 17 5.67 16.77 1.92
CA ASN A 17 5.04 15.47 2.15
C ASN A 17 4.59 15.29 3.60
N GLY A 18 3.62 14.40 3.77
CA GLY A 18 3.07 14.05 5.08
C GLY A 18 1.95 13.02 4.97
N GLY A 19 1.17 12.92 6.04
CA GLY A 19 0.05 12.01 6.18
C GLY A 19 -0.78 12.35 7.42
N PRO A 20 -1.69 11.45 7.85
CA PRO A 20 -1.89 10.11 7.31
C PRO A 20 -2.73 10.10 6.02
N ARG A 21 -2.40 9.19 5.10
CA ARG A 21 -3.20 8.81 3.94
C ARG A 21 -3.67 7.38 4.11
N ASN A 22 -4.99 7.17 4.07
CA ASN A 22 -5.60 5.88 4.36
C ASN A 22 -6.27 5.31 3.11
N VAL A 23 -5.93 4.06 2.78
CA VAL A 23 -6.48 3.34 1.64
C VAL A 23 -7.31 2.17 2.15
N ILE A 24 -8.51 2.01 1.61
CA ILE A 24 -9.35 0.85 1.83
C ILE A 24 -9.62 0.23 0.46
N VAL A 25 -9.21 -1.03 0.30
CA VAL A 25 -9.53 -1.85 -0.87
C VAL A 25 -10.51 -2.90 -0.39
N GLU A 26 -11.75 -2.81 -0.85
CA GLU A 26 -12.84 -3.66 -0.37
C GLU A 26 -13.58 -4.31 -1.54
N ASN A 27 -14.01 -5.56 -1.36
CA ASN A 27 -14.83 -6.33 -2.30
C ASN A 27 -14.29 -6.26 -3.75
N SER A 28 -12.98 -6.35 -3.90
CA SER A 28 -12.28 -6.13 -5.17
C SER A 28 -11.56 -7.38 -5.64
N VAL A 29 -11.48 -7.58 -6.95
CA VAL A 29 -10.66 -8.63 -7.57
C VAL A 29 -9.50 -7.97 -8.31
N ALA A 30 -8.29 -8.37 -7.96
CA ALA A 30 -7.06 -7.91 -8.59
C ALA A 30 -6.30 -9.11 -9.16
N VAL A 31 -5.97 -9.04 -10.45
CA VAL A 31 -5.39 -10.13 -11.22
C VAL A 31 -4.14 -9.62 -11.94
N ASP A 32 -3.09 -10.45 -12.00
CA ASP A 32 -1.88 -10.22 -12.81
C ASP A 32 -1.17 -8.87 -12.62
N GLY A 33 -1.39 -8.18 -11.50
CA GLY A 33 -0.72 -6.92 -11.19
C GLY A 33 0.35 -7.03 -10.12
N GLY A 34 0.88 -5.89 -9.71
CA GLY A 34 1.75 -5.73 -8.54
C GLY A 34 0.96 -5.58 -7.25
N VAL A 35 1.50 -4.84 -6.29
CA VAL A 35 0.87 -4.69 -4.96
C VAL A 35 -0.38 -3.81 -5.00
N LEU A 36 -1.39 -4.09 -4.16
CA LEU A 36 -2.59 -3.23 -4.08
C LEU A 36 -2.24 -1.83 -3.58
N CYS A 37 -1.42 -1.72 -2.55
CA CYS A 37 -1.17 -0.42 -1.92
C CYS A 37 0.28 -0.24 -1.47
N GLY A 38 0.83 0.94 -1.71
CA GLY A 38 2.10 1.38 -1.12
C GLY A 38 1.87 2.51 -0.12
N ILE A 39 2.25 2.33 1.14
CA ILE A 39 1.98 3.28 2.24
C ILE A 39 3.26 3.77 2.92
N ASN A 40 3.26 5.00 3.46
CA ASN A 40 4.37 5.55 4.22
C ASN A 40 4.10 5.44 5.73
N THR A 41 4.70 4.47 6.40
CA THR A 41 4.35 4.16 7.80
C THR A 41 4.85 5.23 8.78
N ASN A 42 5.92 5.94 8.44
CA ASN A 42 6.43 7.07 9.23
C ASN A 42 5.48 8.27 9.25
N TYR A 43 4.57 8.38 8.28
CA TYR A 43 3.49 9.38 8.26
C TYR A 43 2.15 8.84 8.78
N GLY A 44 2.12 7.60 9.28
CA GLY A 44 0.91 6.99 9.82
C GLY A 44 -0.09 6.49 8.77
N ASP A 45 0.34 6.36 7.51
CA ASP A 45 -0.51 5.85 6.44
C ASP A 45 -0.97 4.42 6.72
N THR A 46 -2.19 4.10 6.31
CA THR A 46 -2.74 2.74 6.44
C THR A 46 -3.30 2.20 5.13
N CYS A 47 -3.23 0.89 4.97
CA CYS A 47 -3.91 0.14 3.92
C CYS A 47 -4.71 -1.01 4.52
N LYS A 48 -6.01 -1.03 4.26
CA LYS A 48 -6.90 -2.10 4.67
C LYS A 48 -7.43 -2.82 3.43
N VAL A 49 -7.17 -4.12 3.35
CA VAL A 49 -7.72 -4.98 2.31
C VAL A 49 -8.79 -5.86 2.95
N ILE A 50 -10.01 -5.74 2.44
CA ILE A 50 -11.20 -6.36 3.03
C ILE A 50 -11.90 -7.16 1.94
N ASN A 51 -12.18 -8.44 2.18
CA ASN A 51 -13.00 -9.27 1.30
C ASN A 51 -12.59 -9.20 -0.19
N SER A 52 -11.28 -9.14 -0.46
CA SER A 52 -10.74 -8.94 -1.80
C SER A 52 -9.92 -10.15 -2.23
N CYS A 53 -9.87 -10.41 -3.53
CA CYS A 53 -9.06 -11.48 -4.12
C CYS A 53 -7.78 -10.89 -4.71
N GLN A 54 -6.63 -11.44 -4.34
CA GLN A 54 -5.31 -10.97 -4.77
C GLN A 54 -4.27 -12.09 -4.66
N ASP A 55 -3.30 -12.08 -5.56
CA ASP A 55 -2.13 -12.94 -5.48
C ASP A 55 -1.42 -12.84 -4.12
N LYS A 56 -1.09 -13.99 -3.54
CA LYS A 56 -0.36 -14.06 -2.27
C LYS A 56 0.92 -13.23 -2.33
N GLY A 57 1.12 -12.42 -1.31
CA GLY A 57 2.28 -11.54 -1.19
C GLY A 57 2.14 -10.19 -1.92
N LYS A 58 1.08 -9.98 -2.71
CA LYS A 58 0.85 -8.74 -3.45
C LYS A 58 -0.18 -7.80 -2.79
N TYR A 59 -0.32 -7.87 -1.47
CA TYR A 59 -1.25 -7.02 -0.75
C TYR A 59 -0.73 -5.58 -0.64
N CYS A 60 0.45 -5.39 -0.08
CA CYS A 60 0.90 -4.06 0.30
C CYS A 60 2.40 -3.99 0.46
N ASP A 61 2.95 -2.80 0.21
CA ASP A 61 4.33 -2.45 0.48
C ASP A 61 4.37 -1.27 1.46
N ARG A 62 5.33 -1.31 2.39
CA ARG A 62 5.59 -0.25 3.38
C ARG A 62 6.87 0.49 3.03
N TYR A 63 6.83 1.80 3.15
CA TYR A 63 7.94 2.70 2.86
C TYR A 63 8.16 3.70 3.99
N GLU A 64 9.36 4.27 4.01
CA GLU A 64 9.67 5.51 4.71
C GLU A 64 9.58 6.68 3.72
N GLY A 65 8.50 7.47 3.83
CA GLY A 65 8.28 8.65 3.01
C GLY A 65 9.20 9.80 3.40
N ASN A 66 9.52 10.66 2.43
CA ASN A 66 10.32 11.86 2.65
C ASN A 66 9.75 13.06 1.87
N SER A 67 10.32 14.24 2.09
CA SER A 67 9.96 15.49 1.39
C SER A 67 11.11 16.07 0.56
N SER A 68 12.18 15.29 0.36
CA SER A 68 13.42 15.73 -0.28
C SER A 68 13.45 15.50 -1.80
N GLY A 69 12.40 14.89 -2.36
CA GLY A 69 12.37 14.42 -3.75
C GLY A 69 13.11 13.11 -4.00
N LYS A 70 13.90 12.61 -3.03
CA LYS A 70 14.59 11.32 -3.16
C LYS A 70 13.62 10.14 -3.14
N GLU A 71 13.96 9.07 -3.84
CA GLU A 71 13.16 7.85 -3.81
C GLU A 71 12.95 7.33 -2.37
N PRO A 72 11.72 6.99 -1.97
CA PRO A 72 11.43 6.49 -0.63
C PRO A 72 12.02 5.10 -0.41
N THR A 73 12.58 4.88 0.77
CA THR A 73 13.11 3.57 1.15
C THR A 73 11.96 2.58 1.39
N LYS A 74 12.01 1.42 0.75
CA LYS A 74 11.10 0.31 1.07
C LYS A 74 11.56 -0.37 2.35
N ILE A 75 10.68 -0.47 3.34
CA ILE A 75 10.98 -1.03 4.66
C ILE A 75 10.29 -2.39 4.89
N GLY A 76 9.37 -2.80 4.02
CA GLY A 76 8.77 -4.13 4.09
C GLY A 76 7.65 -4.36 3.08
N SER A 77 7.22 -5.61 3.00
CA SER A 77 6.11 -6.07 2.14
C SER A 77 5.11 -6.91 2.96
N GLY A 78 3.90 -7.07 2.42
CA GLY A 78 2.84 -7.91 2.99
C GLY A 78 2.12 -7.26 4.17
N PRO A 79 1.16 -7.94 4.82
CA PRO A 79 0.45 -7.41 5.98
C PRO A 79 1.35 -7.40 7.23
N ASP A 80 1.33 -6.32 8.02
CA ASP A 80 2.05 -6.23 9.31
C ASP A 80 1.11 -6.20 10.52
N GLY A 81 -0.20 -6.22 10.30
CA GLY A 81 -1.21 -6.19 11.35
C GLY A 81 -1.44 -4.80 11.96
N LYS A 82 -0.71 -3.76 11.53
CA LYS A 82 -0.83 -2.39 12.06
C LYS A 82 -1.12 -1.37 10.96
N TYR A 83 -0.20 -1.23 10.00
CA TYR A 83 -0.33 -0.26 8.92
C TYR A 83 -0.92 -0.91 7.67
N CYS A 84 -0.59 -2.17 7.41
CA CYS A 84 -1.27 -2.97 6.41
C CYS A 84 -1.99 -4.16 7.06
N THR A 85 -3.32 -4.20 6.88
CA THR A 85 -4.18 -5.24 7.41
C THR A 85 -4.99 -5.89 6.30
N VAL A 86 -5.13 -7.21 6.36
CA VAL A 86 -5.91 -8.00 5.41
C VAL A 86 -6.94 -8.81 6.18
N THR A 87 -8.19 -8.79 5.74
CA THR A 87 -9.30 -9.52 6.38
C THR A 87 -10.23 -10.09 5.32
N GLY A 88 -10.69 -11.34 5.51
CA GLY A 88 -11.63 -12.00 4.60
C GLY A 88 -11.16 -12.14 3.15
N SER A 89 -9.85 -12.01 2.89
CA SER A 89 -9.28 -12.01 1.54
C SER A 89 -8.75 -13.38 1.18
N THR A 90 -8.88 -13.76 -0.10
CA THR A 90 -8.48 -15.08 -0.63
C THR A 90 -7.44 -14.93 -1.72
#